data_AF-A0A9X2M9Y0-F1
#
_entry.id   AF-A0A9X2M9Y0-F1
#
_cell.length_a   1.000
_cell.length_b   1.000
_cell.length_c   1.000
_cell.angle_alpha   90.00
_cell.angle_beta   90.00
_cell.angle_gamma   90.00
#
_symmetry.space_group_name_H-M   'P 1'
#
loop_
_entity.id
_entity.type
_entity.pdbx_description
1 polymer ?
#
loop_
_entity_poly.entity_id
_entity_poly.type
_entity_poly.pdbx_seq_one_letter_code
_entity_poly.pdbx_strand_id
1 'polypeptide(L)' 'MRMNWNDTTIKSFVSASEYTGFHEELANQIRPYIKNSKTLCDIGCGLGLIDMHLSKDLDYITCVDINENAINYLEKSI' A
#
# COMPACT_ATOMS: atom_id res chain seq x y z
N MET A 1 -11.55 -2.25 4.40
CA MET A 1 -11.62 -2.62 5.84
C MET A 1 -12.10 -1.42 6.64
N ARG A 2 -13.04 -1.55 7.59
CA ARG A 2 -13.44 -0.44 8.48
C ARG A 2 -12.48 -0.33 9.67
N MET A 3 -11.25 0.11 9.41
CA MET A 3 -10.31 0.52 10.46
C MET A 3 -10.57 1.98 10.84
N ASN A 4 -10.44 2.29 12.12
CA ASN A 4 -10.35 3.68 12.56
C ASN A 4 -8.90 4.15 12.35
N TRP A 5 -8.57 4.58 11.13
CA TRP A 5 -7.24 5.11 10.81
C TRP A 5 -6.97 6.41 11.56
N ASN A 6 -6.22 6.29 12.65
CA ASN A 6 -5.62 7.37 13.43
C ASN A 6 -4.13 7.08 13.64
N ASP A 7 -3.39 8.04 14.17
CA ASP A 7 -1.94 7.94 14.39
C ASP A 7 -1.52 6.65 15.10
N THR A 8 -2.26 6.21 16.12
CA THR A 8 -1.94 4.97 16.85
C THR A 8 -2.10 3.75 15.96
N THR A 9 -3.25 3.60 15.31
CA THR A 9 -3.51 2.44 14.44
C THR A 9 -2.62 2.41 13.21
N ILE A 10 -2.29 3.57 12.65
CA ILE A 10 -1.36 3.72 11.53
C ILE A 10 0.01 3.20 11.96
N LYS A 11 0.56 3.74 13.07
CA LYS A 11 1.85 3.29 13.61
C LYS A 11 1.86 1.80 13.87
N SER A 12 0.84 1.26 14.54
CA SER A 12 0.76 -0.18 14.81
C SER A 12 0.70 -1.02 13.54
N PHE A 13 -0.04 -0.59 12.52
CA PHE A 13 -0.17 -1.34 11.27
C PHE A 13 1.13 -1.32 10.45
N VAL A 14 1.78 -0.15 10.37
CA VAL A 14 3.09 0.02 9.73
C VAL A 14 4.14 -0.83 10.44
N SER A 15 4.26 -0.73 11.76
CA SER A 15 5.23 -1.53 12.52
C SER A 15 4.97 -3.03 12.40
N ALA A 16 3.70 -3.46 12.36
CA ALA A 16 3.37 -4.86 12.12
C ALA A 16 3.78 -5.32 10.71
N SER A 17 3.57 -4.49 9.70
CA SER A 17 4.04 -4.74 8.33
C SER A 17 5.56 -4.88 8.27
N GLU A 18 6.29 -3.96 8.89
CA GLU A 18 7.76 -3.97 8.92
C GLU A 18 8.30 -5.19 9.69
N TYR A 19 7.71 -5.51 10.84
CA TYR A 19 8.12 -6.65 11.66
C TYR A 19 7.91 -8.00 10.95
N THR A 20 6.82 -8.12 10.17
CA THR A 20 6.45 -9.38 9.52
C THR A 20 6.96 -9.50 8.08
N GLY A 21 7.30 -8.39 7.43
CA GLY A 21 7.59 -8.35 5.99
C GLY A 21 6.36 -8.63 5.10
N PHE A 22 5.15 -8.54 5.65
CA PHE A 22 3.93 -9.02 4.98
C PHE A 22 3.69 -8.39 3.61
N HIS A 23 3.75 -7.05 3.50
CA HIS A 23 3.46 -6.37 2.24
C HIS A 23 4.58 -6.53 1.21
N GLU A 24 5.84 -6.70 1.64
CA GLU A 24 6.94 -7.01 0.73
C GLU A 24 6.76 -8.41 0.13
N GLU A 25 6.47 -9.41 0.95
CA GLU A 25 6.24 -10.78 0.50
C GLU A 25 4.99 -10.87 -0.39
N LEU A 26 3.92 -10.16 -0.04
CA LEU A 26 2.74 -10.08 -0.88
C LEU A 26 3.05 -9.42 -2.24
N ALA A 27 3.84 -8.35 -2.27
CA ALA A 27 4.29 -7.74 -3.52
C ALA A 27 5.11 -8.73 -4.37
N ASN A 28 6.01 -9.50 -3.78
CA ASN A 28 6.77 -10.55 -4.47
C ASN A 28 5.86 -11.59 -5.12
N GLN A 29 4.78 -11.98 -4.45
CA GLN A 29 3.79 -12.92 -4.99
C GLN A 29 2.96 -12.31 -6.12
N ILE A 30 2.70 -11.01 -6.10
CA ILE A 30 1.91 -10.31 -7.14
C ILE A 30 2.75 -10.02 -8.40
N ARG A 31 4.04 -9.71 -8.26
CA ARG A 31 4.95 -9.32 -9.36
C ARG A 31 4.82 -10.17 -10.63
N PRO A 32 4.79 -11.52 -10.59
CA PRO A 32 4.68 -12.34 -11.79
C PRO A 32 3.41 -12.07 -12.61
N TYR A 33 2.34 -11.65 -11.96
CA TYR A 33 1.03 -11.39 -12.58
C TYR A 33 0.95 -10.00 -13.22
N ILE A 34 1.79 -9.06 -12.77
CA ILE A 34 1.79 -7.67 -13.25
C ILE A 34 3.02 -7.32 -14.12
N LYS A 35 3.93 -8.26 -14.37
CA LYS A 35 5.24 -8.03 -15.04
C LYS A 35 5.18 -7.33 -16.40
N ASN A 36 4.04 -7.40 -17.10
CA ASN A 36 3.83 -6.77 -18.42
C ASN A 36 2.89 -5.56 -18.34
N SER A 37 2.42 -5.22 -17.15
CA SER A 37 1.58 -4.06 -16.90
C SER A 37 2.48 -2.85 -16.67
N LYS A 38 2.02 -1.69 -17.13
CA LYS A 38 2.68 -0.40 -16.84
C LYS A 38 2.00 0.37 -15.74
N THR A 39 0.72 0.09 -15.50
CA THR A 39 -0.10 0.84 -14.56
C THR A 39 -0.95 -0.11 -13.71
N LEU A 40 -1.21 0.28 -12.47
CA LEU A 40 -2.07 -0.43 -11.53
C LEU A 40 -3.09 0.54 -10.93
N CYS A 41 -4.30 0.05 -10.65
CA CYS A 41 -5.29 0.77 -9.84
C CYS A 41 -5.59 -0.08 -8.61
N ASP A 42 -5.23 0.40 -7.42
CA ASP A 42 -5.52 -0.26 -6.15
C ASP A 42 -6.73 0.40 -5.47
N ILE A 43 -7.77 -0.39 -5.26
CA ILE A 43 -9.05 0.04 -4.70
C ILE A 43 -9.15 -0.46 -3.26
N GLY A 44 -9.18 0.48 -2.32
CA GLY A 44 -9.03 0.22 -0.89
C GLY A 44 -7.56 0.12 -0.47
N CYS A 45 -6.70 0.96 -1.04
CA CYS A 45 -5.24 0.91 -0.85
C CYS A 45 -4.79 1.14 0.60
N GLY A 46 -5.65 1.71 1.46
CA GLY A 46 -5.32 2.06 2.83
C GLY A 46 -4.08 2.95 2.88
N LEU A 47 -3.04 2.49 3.58
CA LEU A 47 -1.77 3.22 3.74
C LEU A 47 -0.81 3.06 2.56
N GLY A 48 -1.20 2.33 1.51
CA GLY A 48 -0.41 2.08 0.31
C GLY A 48 0.86 1.27 0.52
N LEU A 49 0.94 0.46 1.58
CA LEU A 49 2.19 -0.24 1.94
C LEU A 49 2.63 -1.22 0.85
N ILE A 50 1.69 -1.94 0.22
CA ILE A 50 2.01 -2.82 -0.90
C ILE A 50 2.38 -2.03 -2.15
N ASP A 51 1.69 -0.92 -2.42
CA ASP A 51 1.91 -0.07 -3.59
C ASP A 51 3.33 0.47 -3.60
N MET A 52 3.88 0.84 -2.45
CA MET A 52 5.28 1.28 -2.33
C MET A 52 6.29 0.18 -2.71
N HIS A 53 5.96 -1.10 -2.53
CA HIS A 53 6.81 -2.19 -2.99
C HIS A 53 6.65 -2.47 -4.50
N LEU A 54 5.42 -2.31 -5.02
CA LEU A 54 5.09 -2.53 -6.44
C LEU A 54 5.47 -1.36 -7.35
N SER A 55 5.63 -0.15 -6.80
CA SER A 55 5.98 1.07 -7.56
C SER A 55 7.35 0.97 -8.25
N LYS A 56 8.20 0.03 -7.82
CA LYS A 56 9.49 -0.28 -8.47
C LYS A 56 9.33 -0.95 -9.83
N ASP A 57 8.18 -1.58 -10.07
CA ASP A 57 7.91 -2.42 -11.25
C ASP A 57 6.89 -1.78 -12.21
N LEU A 58 6.31 -0.62 -11.85
CA LEU A 58 5.20 0.03 -12.56
C LEU A 58 5.51 1.51 -12.81
N ASP A 59 5.01 2.05 -13.92
CA ASP A 59 5.16 3.47 -14.27
C ASP A 59 4.24 4.35 -13.42
N TYR A 60 3.00 3.89 -13.16
CA TYR A 60 2.00 4.62 -12.38
C TYR A 60 1.11 3.69 -11.56
N ILE A 61 0.83 4.07 -10.31
CA ILE A 61 -0.17 3.40 -9.47
C ILE A 61 -1.20 4.45 -9.04
N THR A 62 -2.47 4.17 -9.31
CA THR A 62 -3.60 4.94 -8.79
C THR A 62 -4.09 4.27 -7.51
N CYS A 63 -3.87 4.91 -6.37
CA CYS A 63 -4.31 4.46 -5.06
C CYS A 63 -5.63 5.16 -4.70
N VAL A 64 -6.68 4.39 -4.38
CA VAL A 64 -8.00 4.92 -4.04
C VAL A 64 -8.45 4.33 -2.69
N ASP A 65 -8.77 5.18 -1.72
CA ASP A 65 -9.40 4.76 -0.47
C ASP A 65 -10.46 5.78 -0.04
N ILE A 66 -11.47 5.32 0.69
CA ILE A 66 -12.52 6.17 1.25
C ILE A 66 -12.06 6.87 2.54
N ASN A 67 -10.97 6.41 3.15
CA ASN A 67 -10.46 6.96 4.39
C ASN A 67 -9.38 8.02 4.15
N GLU A 68 -9.73 9.26 4.46
CA GLU A 68 -8.87 10.43 4.29
C GLU A 68 -7.57 10.34 5.10
N ASN A 69 -7.59 9.80 6.33
CA ASN A 69 -6.37 9.67 7.13
C ASN A 69 -5.38 8.65 6.53
N ALA A 70 -5.91 7.60 5.89
CA ALA A 70 -5.09 6.62 5.21
C ALA A 70 -4.42 7.21 3.96
N ILE A 71 -5.19 7.94 3.14
CA ILE A 71 -4.66 8.68 1.98
C ILE A 71 -3.65 9.74 2.41
N ASN A 72 -3.96 10.56 3.42
CA ASN A 72 -3.06 11.57 3.95
C ASN A 72 -1.74 10.99 4.47
N TYR A 73 -1.75 9.74 4.97
CA TYR A 73 -0.52 9.05 5.35
C TYR A 73 0.29 8.64 4.12
N LEU A 74 -0.36 8.04 3.12
CA LEU A 74 0.28 7.61 1.89
C LEU A 74 0.90 8.80 1.14
N GLU A 75 0.18 9.92 1.01
CA GLU A 75 0.68 11.13 0.37
C GLU A 75 1.94 11.71 1.04
N LYS A 76 2.07 11.54 2.36
CA LYS A 76 3.27 11.95 3.11
C LYS A 76 4.45 10.98 2.98
N SER A 77 4.21 9.80 2.41
CA SER A 77 5.17 8.69 2.30
C SER A 77 5.75 8.54 0.89
N ILE A 78 5.36 9.39 -0.06
CA ILE A 78 5.80 9.42 -1.47
C ILE A 78 6.81 10.55 -1.70
#